data_AF-A0A3C0ZRR8-F1
#
_entry.id   AF-A0A3C0ZRR8-F1
#
_cell.length_a   1.000
_cell.length_b   1.000
_cell.length_c   1.000
_cell.angle_alpha   90.00
_cell.angle_beta   90.00
_cell.angle_gamma   90.00
#
_symmetry.space_group_name_H-M   'P 1'
#
loop_
_entity.id
_entity.type
_entity.pdbx_description
1 polymer ?
#
loop_
_entity_poly.entity_id
_entity_poly.type
_entity_poly.pdbx_seq_one_letter_code
_entity_poly.pdbx_strand_id
1 'polypeptide(L)' 'MHEETLQYLISRVLERAIESRQEKNDAPGDDFQDGRNLAYFEVLDILKSELLVHGYDPEEYGLAFDLKTIME' A
#
# COMPACT_ATOMS: atom_id res chain seq x y z
N MET A 1 -0.63 18.01 13.28
CA MET A 1 0.74 17.46 13.48
C MET A 1 0.83 15.93 13.45
N HIS A 2 0.15 15.16 14.31
CA HIS A 2 0.28 13.68 14.28
C HIS A 2 -0.43 13.03 13.09
N GLU A 3 -1.63 13.52 12.75
CA GLU A 3 -2.45 12.98 11.66
C GLU A 3 -1.88 13.28 10.27
N GLU A 4 -1.47 14.53 10.01
CA GLU A 4 -0.79 14.90 8.75
C GLU A 4 0.50 14.11 8.52
N THR A 5 1.23 13.80 9.60
CA THR A 5 2.44 12.96 9.52
C THR A 5 2.08 11.53 9.15
N LEU A 6 1.03 10.96 9.76
CA LEU A 6 0.55 9.62 9.43
C LEU A 6 0.06 9.55 7.96
N GLN A 7 -0.71 10.54 7.52
CA GLN A 7 -1.20 10.63 6.15
C GLN A 7 -0.05 10.73 5.15
N TYR A 8 0.99 11.53 5.44
CA TYR A 8 2.20 11.59 4.64
C TYR A 8 2.96 10.27 4.60
N LEU A 9 3.07 9.56 5.73
CA LEU A 9 3.74 8.25 5.74
C LEU A 9 2.97 7.22 4.90
N ILE A 10 1.63 7.19 5.02
CA ILE A 10 0.78 6.31 4.21
C ILE A 10 0.93 6.63 2.73
N SER A 11 0.94 7.92 2.34
CA SER A 11 1.14 8.32 0.95
C SER A 11 2.50 7.88 0.40
N ARG A 12 3.55 7.93 1.21
CA ARG A 12 4.89 7.45 0.83
C ARG A 12 4.92 5.93 0.64
N VAL A 13 4.20 5.16 1.45
CA VAL A 13 4.08 3.70 1.26
C VAL A 13 3.30 3.39 -0.02
N LEU A 14 2.22 4.14 -0.30
CA LEU A 14 1.44 4.01 -1.53
C LEU A 14 2.26 4.25 -2.79
N GLU A 15 3.01 5.36 -2.84
CA GLU A 15 3.90 5.68 -3.95
C GLU A 15 4.89 4.53 -4.21
N ARG A 16 5.51 4.01 -3.15
CA ARG A 16 6.47 2.90 -3.24
C ARG A 16 5.82 1.58 -3.66
N ALA A 17 4.58 1.32 -3.25
CA ALA A 17 3.82 0.16 -3.69
C ALA A 17 3.57 0.23 -5.22
N ILE A 18 3.15 1.39 -5.72
CA ILE A 18 2.91 1.64 -7.15
C ILE A 18 4.19 1.49 -7.95
N GLU A 19 5.30 2.09 -7.50
CA GLU A 19 6.61 1.97 -8.14
C GLU A 19 7.08 0.51 -8.16
N SER A 20 6.93 -0.22 -7.05
CA SER A 20 7.31 -1.64 -7.00
C SER A 20 6.51 -2.50 -7.99
N ARG A 21 5.25 -2.15 -8.27
CA ARG A 21 4.43 -2.86 -9.26
C ARG A 21 4.94 -2.63 -10.67
N GLN A 22 5.34 -1.39 -10.99
CA GLN A 22 5.96 -1.07 -12.27
C GLN A 22 7.27 -1.85 -12.45
N GLU A 23 8.13 -1.85 -11.43
CA GLU A 23 9.40 -2.59 -11.46
C GLU A 23 9.20 -4.11 -11.59
N LYS A 24 8.20 -4.67 -10.92
CA LYS A 24 7.78 -6.07 -11.10
C LYS A 24 7.33 -6.35 -12.56
N ASN A 25 6.51 -5.46 -13.13
CA ASN A 25 6.01 -5.62 -14.50
C ASN A 25 7.14 -5.52 -15.54
N ASP A 26 8.17 -4.70 -15.27
CA ASP A 26 9.34 -4.55 -16.11
C ASP A 26 10.34 -5.72 -15.98
N ALA A 27 10.21 -6.55 -14.92
CA ALA A 27 11.03 -7.73 -14.66
C ALA A 27 10.19 -8.99 -14.34
N PRO A 28 9.40 -9.53 -15.29
CA PRO A 28 8.56 -10.70 -15.04
C PRO A 28 9.37 -11.93 -14.62
N GLY A 29 8.95 -12.59 -13.54
CA GLY A 29 9.62 -13.79 -13.00
C GLY A 29 10.82 -13.49 -12.10
N ASP A 30 11.03 -12.23 -11.73
CA ASP A 30 11.96 -11.87 -10.66
C ASP A 30 11.28 -12.02 -9.29
N ASP A 31 11.56 -13.15 -8.62
CA ASP A 31 11.03 -13.49 -7.29
C ASP A 31 11.26 -12.37 -6.25
N PHE A 32 12.35 -11.60 -6.37
CA PHE A 32 12.62 -10.49 -5.46
C PHE A 32 11.64 -9.34 -5.68
N GLN A 33 11.36 -8.97 -6.94
CA GLN A 33 10.41 -7.91 -7.25
C GLN A 33 8.98 -8.34 -6.92
N ASP A 34 8.65 -9.61 -7.13
CA ASP A 34 7.38 -10.20 -6.70
C ASP A 34 7.19 -10.11 -5.19
N GLY A 35 8.19 -10.54 -4.41
CA GLY A 35 8.14 -10.47 -2.95
C GLY A 35 8.10 -9.04 -2.42
N ARG A 36 8.87 -8.13 -3.02
CA ARG A 36 8.88 -6.71 -2.64
C ARG A 36 7.53 -6.04 -2.91
N ASN A 37 6.91 -6.33 -4.05
CA ASN A 37 5.60 -5.78 -4.38
C ASN A 37 4.52 -6.29 -3.40
N LEU A 38 4.53 -7.59 -3.12
CA LEU A 38 3.65 -8.20 -2.11
C LEU A 38 3.81 -7.54 -0.74
N ALA A 39 5.04 -7.33 -0.27
CA ALA A 39 5.31 -6.74 1.03
C ALA A 39 4.72 -5.33 1.20
N TYR A 40 4.77 -4.49 0.15
CA TYR A 40 4.15 -3.16 0.21
C TYR A 40 2.62 -3.26 0.34
N PHE A 41 1.98 -4.17 -0.39
CA PHE A 41 0.53 -4.34 -0.33
C PHE A 41 0.06 -4.92 1.00
N GLU A 42 0.81 -5.84 1.60
CA GLU A 42 0.54 -6.35 2.96
C GLU A 42 0.59 -5.22 4.01
N VAL A 43 1.58 -4.33 3.93
CA VAL A 43 1.66 -3.17 4.83
C VAL A 43 0.44 -2.25 4.66
N LEU A 44 0.02 -2.01 3.42
CA LEU A 44 -1.17 -1.19 3.14
C LEU A 44 -2.47 -1.86 3.64
N ASP A 45 -2.58 -3.19 3.55
CA ASP A 45 -3.73 -3.94 4.08
C ASP A 45 -3.83 -3.83 5.60
N ILE A 46 -2.70 -3.97 6.29
CA ILE A 46 -2.61 -3.80 7.74
C ILE A 46 -3.02 -2.38 8.11
N LEU A 47 -2.46 -1.36 7.46
CA LEU A 47 -2.80 0.04 7.75
C LEU A 47 -4.29 0.33 7.54
N LYS A 48 -4.88 -0.20 6.46
CA LYS A 48 -6.32 -0.08 6.18
C LYS A 48 -7.14 -0.74 7.28
N SER A 49 -6.77 -1.95 7.69
CA SER A 49 -7.47 -2.72 8.73
C SER A 49 -7.39 -2.03 10.09
N GLU A 50 -6.22 -1.51 10.47
CA GLU A 50 -6.03 -0.78 11.73
C GLU A 50 -6.85 0.51 11.76
N LEU A 51 -6.85 1.30 10.67
CA LEU A 51 -7.67 2.51 10.57
C LEU A 51 -9.16 2.19 10.78
N LEU A 52 -9.68 1.14 10.12
CA LEU A 52 -11.06 0.71 10.28
C LEU A 52 -11.39 0.28 11.72
N VAL A 53 -10.53 -0.51 12.34
CA VAL A 53 -10.71 -0.98 13.73
C VAL A 53 -10.72 0.18 14.72
N HIS A 54 -9.95 1.23 14.44
CA HIS A 54 -9.87 2.44 15.25
C HIS A 54 -10.91 3.52 14.89
N GLY A 55 -11.81 3.24 13.94
CA GLY A 55 -12.92 4.13 13.57
C GLY A 55 -12.53 5.28 12.65
N TYR A 56 -11.37 5.20 12.00
CA TYR A 56 -10.95 6.12 10.95
C TYR A 56 -11.46 5.64 9.59
N ASP A 57 -11.76 6.59 8.70
CA ASP A 57 -12.09 6.30 7.31
C ASP A 57 -10.81 6.14 6.48
N PRO A 58 -10.49 4.94 5.96
CA PRO A 58 -9.29 4.74 5.14
C PRO A 58 -9.28 5.57 3.85
N GLU A 59 -10.45 6.02 3.36
CA GLU A 59 -10.52 6.90 2.19
C GLU A 59 -9.83 8.25 2.44
N GLU A 60 -9.92 8.79 3.67
CA GLU A 60 -9.23 10.03 4.07
C GLU A 60 -7.70 9.89 4.00
N TYR A 61 -7.20 8.65 4.07
CA TYR A 61 -5.78 8.31 3.99
C TYR A 61 -5.36 7.81 2.59
N GLY A 62 -6.27 7.85 1.61
CA GLY A 62 -6.02 7.40 0.24
C GLY A 62 -6.04 5.87 0.07
N LEU A 63 -6.58 5.11 1.03
CA LEU A 63 -6.65 3.64 1.04
C LEU A 63 -8.00 3.09 0.53
N ALA A 64 -8.68 3.83 -0.34
CA ALA A 64 -9.99 3.47 -0.89
C ALA A 64 -9.98 2.22 -1.80
N PHE A 65 -8.81 1.74 -2.21
CA PHE A 65 -8.69 0.67 -3.19
C PHE A 65 -8.89 -0.73 -2.58
N ASP A 66 -9.38 -1.64 -3.42
CA ASP A 66 -9.36 -3.08 -3.14
C ASP A 66 -7.98 -3.64 -3.51
N LEU A 67 -7.20 -3.98 -2.48
CA LEU A 67 -5.86 -4.55 -2.62
C LEU A 67 -5.87 -5.82 -3.47
N LYS A 68 -6.93 -6.62 -3.41
CA LYS A 68 -7.07 -7.81 -4.27
C LYS A 68 -7.12 -7.45 -5.75
N THR A 69 -7.82 -6.36 -6.09
CA THR A 69 -7.92 -5.90 -7.48
C THR A 69 -6.59 -5.33 -8.00
N ILE A 70 -5.69 -4.90 -7.11
CA ILE A 70 -4.38 -4.34 -7.50
C ILE A 70 -3.30 -5.42 -7.58
N MET A 71 -3.42 -6.50 -6.81
CA MET A 71 -2.48 -7.62 -6.79
C MET A 71 -2.68 -8.62 -7.94
N GLU A 72 -3.87 -8.64 -8.55
CA GLU A 72 -4.16 -9.30 -9.82
C GLU A 72 -3.60 -8.51 -11.03
#